data_AF-A0A258TV48-F1
#
_entry.id   AF-A0A258TV48-F1
#
_cell.length_a   1.000
_cell.length_b   1.000
_cell.length_c   1.000
_cell.angle_alpha   90.00
_cell.angle_beta   90.00
_cell.angle_gamma   90.00
#
_symmetry.space_group_name_H-M   'P 1'
#
loop_
_entity.id
_entity.type
_entity.pdbx_description
1 polymer ?
#
loop_
_entity_poly.entity_id
_entity_poly.type
_entity_poly.pdbx_seq_one_letter_code
_entity_poly.pdbx_strand_id
1 'polypeptide(L)'
;MNSQPYTRPHAGFVLPAAIFLLVVLGGLAAWLMRMTEVSMAQDALEIEGERAYQAAQAGLEAGIYAARQPSPGCTARNIVFTGALSRFTASVTCAASSANEAGTDIAFYQITSVACNQPVAGACPNATPSLPEYVERHVQATVEGG
;
A
#
# COMPACT_ATOMS: atom_id res chain seq x y z
N MET A 1 -16.75 14.70 80.35
CA MET A 1 -16.54 13.60 79.39
C MET A 1 -17.72 13.57 78.44
N ASN A 2 -17.54 13.91 77.16
CA ASN A 2 -18.59 13.76 76.13
C ASN A 2 -18.19 12.63 75.18
N SER A 3 -18.86 11.48 75.30
CA SER A 3 -18.72 10.34 74.40
C SER A 3 -19.69 10.51 73.22
N GLN A 4 -19.16 10.79 72.03
CA GLN A 4 -19.95 10.77 70.80
C GLN A 4 -20.11 9.33 70.29
N PRO A 5 -21.33 8.89 69.92
CA PRO A 5 -21.55 7.57 69.36
C PRO A 5 -21.09 7.51 67.90
N TYR A 6 -20.15 6.60 67.60
CA TYR A 6 -19.71 6.30 66.23
C TYR A 6 -20.78 5.45 65.53
N THR A 7 -21.63 6.07 64.72
CA THR A 7 -22.56 5.36 63.83
C THR A 7 -21.76 4.57 62.81
N ARG A 8 -21.83 3.23 62.89
CA ARG A 8 -21.22 2.34 61.91
C ARG A 8 -21.96 2.50 60.57
N PRO A 9 -21.31 2.95 59.49
CA PRO A 9 -21.96 2.97 58.19
C PRO A 9 -22.24 1.53 57.73
N HIS A 10 -23.47 1.26 57.31
CA HIS A 10 -23.87 0.01 56.67
C HIS A 10 -23.17 -0.09 55.30
N ALA A 11 -22.02 -0.77 55.25
CA ALA A 11 -21.19 -0.91 54.06
C ALA A 11 -21.61 -2.11 53.17
N GLY A 12 -22.90 -2.22 52.83
CA GLY A 12 -23.45 -3.41 52.16
C GLY A 12 -23.67 -3.33 50.64
N PHE A 13 -23.79 -2.13 50.06
CA PHE A 13 -24.23 -1.97 48.64
C PHE A 13 -23.13 -1.49 47.68
N VAL A 14 -22.00 -0.99 48.20
CA VAL A 14 -20.94 -0.40 47.36
C VAL A 14 -20.10 -1.46 46.64
N LEU A 15 -19.95 -2.65 47.25
CA LEU A 15 -19.06 -3.69 46.76
C LEU A 15 -19.49 -4.28 45.41
N PRO A 16 -20.78 -4.67 45.21
CA PRO A 16 -21.24 -5.16 43.90
C PRO A 16 -21.20 -4.09 42.82
N ALA A 17 -21.54 -2.84 43.15
CA ALA A 17 -21.50 -1.72 42.22
C ALA A 17 -20.07 -1.40 41.76
N ALA A 18 -19.09 -1.43 42.66
CA ALA A 18 -17.68 -1.23 42.32
C ALA A 18 -17.14 -2.33 41.39
N ILE A 19 -17.48 -3.60 41.64
CA ILE A 19 -17.07 -4.72 40.79
C ILE A 19 -17.68 -4.58 39.39
N PHE A 20 -18.97 -4.24 39.30
CA PHE A 20 -19.63 -4.03 38.01
C PHE A 20 -18.93 -2.95 37.18
N LEU A 21 -18.60 -1.81 37.80
CA LEU A 21 -17.86 -0.74 37.13
C LEU A 21 -16.46 -1.20 36.68
N LEU A 22 -15.73 -1.95 37.51
CA LEU A 22 -14.42 -2.48 37.13
C LEU A 22 -14.49 -3.42 35.93
N VAL A 23 -15.51 -4.28 35.86
CA VAL A 23 -15.69 -5.20 34.72
C VAL A 23 -16.03 -4.45 33.45
N VAL A 24 -16.93 -3.45 33.52
CA VAL A 24 -17.31 -2.64 32.35
C VAL A 24 -16.11 -1.81 31.86
N LEU A 25 -15.40 -1.13 32.76
CA LEU A 25 -14.22 -0.34 32.40
C LEU A 25 -13.08 -1.21 31.87
N GLY A 26 -12.87 -2.39 32.48
CA GLY A 26 -11.89 -3.36 31.99
C GLY A 26 -12.23 -3.90 30.61
N GLY A 27 -13.52 -4.19 30.35
CA GLY A 27 -14.00 -4.59 29.03
C GLY A 27 -13.81 -3.51 27.98
N LEU A 28 -14.12 -2.25 28.30
CA LEU A 28 -13.92 -1.11 27.40
C LEU A 28 -12.42 -0.87 27.13
N ALA A 29 -11.57 -0.93 28.14
CA ALA A 29 -10.13 -0.79 27.98
C ALA A 29 -9.54 -1.88 27.06
N ALA A 30 -9.95 -3.14 27.26
CA ALA A 30 -9.52 -4.25 26.41
C ALA A 30 -9.99 -4.11 24.96
N TRP A 31 -11.21 -3.60 24.75
CA TRP A 31 -11.74 -3.33 23.41
C TRP A 31 -10.97 -2.21 22.70
N LEU A 32 -10.66 -1.12 23.40
CA LEU A 32 -9.89 0.00 22.85
C LEU A 32 -8.47 -0.41 22.44
N MET A 33 -7.77 -1.24 23.23
CA MET A 33 -6.43 -1.74 22.88
C MET A 33 -6.44 -2.51 21.54
N ARG A 34 -7.45 -3.35 21.32
CA ARG A 34 -7.60 -4.09 20.05
C ARG A 34 -7.80 -3.18 18.84
N MET A 35 -8.49 -2.05 19.01
CA MET A 35 -8.65 -1.07 17.92
C MET A 35 -7.35 -0.32 17.62
N THR A 36 -6.53 -0.01 18.62
CA THR A 36 -5.26 0.70 18.39
C THR A 36 -4.26 -0.09 17.55
N GLU A 37 -4.23 -1.42 17.68
CA GLU A 37 -3.35 -2.27 16.88
C GLU A 37 -3.72 -2.26 15.39
N VAL A 38 -5.00 -2.15 15.04
CA VAL A 38 -5.47 -2.07 13.65
C VAL A 38 -5.03 -0.76 12.99
N SER A 39 -5.04 0.35 13.74
CA SER A 39 -4.74 1.67 13.19
C SER A 39 -3.30 1.82 12.66
N MET A 40 -2.30 1.25 13.34
CA MET A 40 -0.90 1.40 12.93
C MET A 40 -0.55 0.62 11.65
N ALA A 41 -1.26 -0.47 11.37
CA ALA A 41 -1.05 -1.27 10.17
C ALA A 41 -1.54 -0.54 8.91
N GLN A 42 -2.61 0.26 9.03
CA GLN A 42 -3.20 0.97 7.89
C GLN A 42 -2.31 2.12 7.39
N ASP A 43 -1.75 2.92 8.30
CA ASP A 43 -0.86 4.03 7.94
C ASP A 43 0.39 3.54 7.17
N ALA A 44 0.93 2.39 7.56
CA ALA A 44 2.07 1.78 6.88
C ALA A 44 1.72 1.36 5.43
N LEU A 45 0.54 0.77 5.22
CA LEU A 45 0.05 0.36 3.91
C LEU A 45 -0.17 1.55 2.97
N GLU A 46 -0.64 2.69 3.49
CA GLU A 46 -0.84 3.90 2.68
C GLU A 46 0.49 4.43 2.13
N ILE A 47 1.52 4.55 2.98
CA ILE A 47 2.86 4.98 2.57
C ILE A 47 3.47 4.00 1.56
N GLU A 48 3.29 2.70 1.78
CA GLU A 48 3.77 1.70 0.82
C GLU A 48 3.01 1.77 -0.51
N GLY A 49 1.73 2.11 -0.48
CA GLY A 49 0.92 2.36 -1.67
C GLY A 49 1.40 3.57 -2.50
N GLU A 50 1.90 4.63 -1.86
CA GLU A 50 2.51 5.77 -2.54
C GLU A 50 3.86 5.42 -3.14
N ARG A 51 4.70 4.68 -2.41
CA ARG A 51 6.00 4.21 -2.92
C ARG A 51 5.84 3.27 -4.12
N ALA A 52 4.86 2.39 -4.08
CA ALA A 52 4.48 1.56 -5.23
C ALA A 52 4.10 2.43 -6.44
N TYR A 53 3.35 3.51 -6.22
CA TYR A 53 2.95 4.42 -7.29
C TYR A 53 4.15 5.16 -7.89
N GLN A 54 5.04 5.68 -7.04
CA GLN A 54 6.28 6.33 -7.48
C GLN A 54 7.19 5.37 -8.27
N ALA A 55 7.31 4.12 -7.82
CA ALA A 55 8.07 3.08 -8.53
C ALA A 55 7.44 2.77 -9.90
N ALA A 56 6.12 2.63 -9.99
CA ALA A 56 5.42 2.42 -11.25
C ALA A 56 5.57 3.62 -12.21
N GLN A 57 5.52 4.85 -11.69
CA GLN A 57 5.71 6.04 -12.50
C GLN A 57 7.14 6.16 -13.04
N ALA A 58 8.16 5.87 -12.22
CA ALA A 58 9.53 5.80 -12.68
C ALA A 58 9.74 4.72 -13.77
N GLY A 59 9.07 3.57 -13.64
CA GLY A 59 9.08 2.55 -14.68
C GLY A 59 8.40 3.01 -15.98
N LEU A 60 7.27 3.71 -15.87
CA LEU A 60 6.59 4.31 -17.01
C LEU A 60 7.47 5.32 -17.74
N GLU A 61 8.10 6.25 -17.02
CA GLU A 61 9.00 7.26 -17.58
C GLU A 61 10.18 6.63 -18.32
N ALA A 62 10.77 5.59 -17.73
CA ALA A 62 11.80 4.82 -18.42
C ALA A 62 11.24 4.26 -19.74
N GLY A 63 10.06 3.64 -19.70
CA GLY A 63 9.38 3.10 -20.89
C GLY A 63 9.16 4.16 -21.98
N ILE A 64 8.63 5.34 -21.61
CA ILE A 64 8.43 6.47 -22.51
C ILE A 64 9.77 6.91 -23.13
N TYR A 65 10.84 6.97 -22.33
CA TYR A 65 12.17 7.28 -22.83
C TYR A 65 12.69 6.23 -23.82
N ALA A 66 12.39 4.94 -23.61
CA ALA A 66 12.72 3.88 -24.55
C ALA A 66 11.90 3.96 -25.85
N ALA A 67 10.63 4.33 -25.77
CA ALA A 67 9.74 4.50 -26.93
C ALA A 67 10.18 5.63 -27.89
N ARG A 68 10.93 6.62 -27.39
CA ARG A 68 11.51 7.71 -28.21
C ARG A 68 12.84 7.35 -28.86
N GLN A 69 13.42 6.19 -28.56
CA GLN A 69 14.69 5.77 -29.15
C GLN A 69 14.47 4.96 -30.43
N PRO A 70 15.26 5.17 -31.49
CA PRO A 70 15.03 4.57 -32.81
C PRO A 70 15.20 3.04 -32.83
N SER A 71 16.02 2.46 -31.95
CA SER A 71 16.01 1.01 -31.68
C SER A 71 16.58 0.74 -30.28
N PRO A 72 16.11 -0.31 -29.57
CA PRO A 72 15.03 -1.23 -29.92
C PRO A 72 13.61 -0.70 -29.66
N GLY A 73 13.44 0.62 -29.42
CA GLY A 73 12.15 1.21 -29.08
C GLY A 73 11.65 0.81 -27.68
N CYS A 74 10.34 0.86 -27.47
CA CYS A 74 9.73 0.43 -26.20
C CYS A 74 9.90 -1.08 -26.02
N THR A 75 10.73 -1.49 -25.06
CA THR A 75 10.99 -2.89 -24.73
C THR A 75 10.57 -3.22 -23.30
N ALA A 76 10.06 -4.44 -23.11
CA ALA A 76 9.70 -4.92 -21.78
C ALA A 76 10.94 -5.11 -20.91
N ARG A 77 10.86 -4.69 -19.64
CA ARG A 77 11.96 -4.81 -18.68
C ARG A 77 11.48 -4.75 -17.24
N ASN A 78 12.27 -5.32 -16.35
CA ASN A 78 12.09 -5.16 -14.91
C ASN A 78 13.14 -4.19 -14.38
N ILE A 79 12.73 -3.25 -13.54
CA ILE A 79 13.56 -2.22 -12.93
C ILE A 79 13.57 -2.49 -11.44
N VAL A 80 14.76 -2.74 -10.91
CA VAL A 80 15.01 -2.84 -9.47
C VAL A 80 15.51 -1.49 -8.99
N PHE A 81 14.87 -0.95 -7.96
CA PHE A 81 15.24 0.36 -7.41
C PHE A 81 16.22 0.23 -6.25
N THR A 82 16.79 1.36 -5.85
CA THR A 82 17.67 1.48 -4.69
C THR A 82 17.10 2.52 -3.71
N GLY A 83 17.70 2.64 -2.52
CA GLY A 83 17.27 3.63 -1.52
C GLY A 83 15.85 3.38 -1.01
N ALA A 84 15.02 4.43 -0.99
CA ALA A 84 13.67 4.40 -0.44
C ALA A 84 12.70 3.46 -1.17
N LEU A 85 13.01 3.09 -2.42
CA LEU A 85 12.22 2.19 -3.25
C LEU A 85 12.85 0.79 -3.37
N SER A 86 13.90 0.48 -2.60
CA SER A 86 14.65 -0.79 -2.69
C SER A 86 13.81 -2.06 -2.48
N ARG A 87 12.63 -1.95 -1.85
CA ARG A 87 11.68 -3.06 -1.70
C ARG A 87 10.77 -3.28 -2.91
N PHE A 88 10.79 -2.36 -3.88
CA PHE A 88 9.91 -2.38 -5.02
C PHE A 88 10.67 -2.77 -6.29
N THR A 89 9.97 -3.48 -7.16
CA THR A 89 10.37 -3.72 -8.54
C THR A 89 9.28 -3.18 -9.45
N ALA A 90 9.64 -2.52 -10.55
CA ALA A 90 8.70 -2.12 -11.59
C ALA A 90 8.91 -2.96 -12.85
N SER A 91 7.87 -3.66 -13.29
CA SER A 91 7.81 -4.38 -14.56
C SER A 91 7.14 -3.50 -15.60
N VAL A 92 7.89 -3.16 -16.65
CA VAL A 92 7.43 -2.38 -17.79
C VAL A 92 7.13 -3.34 -18.93
N THR A 93 5.94 -3.22 -19.53
CA THR A 93 5.54 -3.91 -20.74
C THR A 93 5.12 -2.90 -21.80
N CYS A 94 5.36 -3.24 -23.06
CA CYS A 94 5.07 -2.39 -24.20
C CYS A 94 4.24 -3.17 -25.21
N ALA A 95 3.12 -2.59 -25.63
CA ALA A 95 2.35 -3.08 -26.76
C ALA A 95 2.44 -2.04 -27.89
N ALA A 96 2.97 -2.46 -29.04
CA ALA A 96 3.07 -1.62 -30.22
C ALA A 96 1.83 -1.78 -31.10
N SER A 97 1.32 -0.68 -31.63
CA SER A 97 0.32 -0.65 -32.69
C SER A 97 0.75 0.36 -33.75
N SER A 98 0.20 0.25 -34.96
CA SER A 98 0.48 1.18 -36.04
C SER A 98 -0.82 1.65 -36.68
N ALA A 99 -0.87 2.92 -37.07
CA ALA A 99 -1.95 3.47 -37.89
C ALA A 99 -1.36 4.06 -39.16
N ASN A 100 -2.05 3.88 -40.29
CA ASN A 100 -1.68 4.51 -41.55
C ASN A 100 -2.48 5.80 -41.70
N GLU A 101 -1.79 6.95 -41.71
CA GLU A 101 -2.39 8.25 -41.95
C GLU A 101 -1.91 8.79 -43.29
N ALA A 102 -2.80 8.76 -44.29
CA ALA A 102 -2.54 9.22 -45.66
C ALA A 102 -1.27 8.62 -46.31
N GLY A 103 -0.98 7.33 -46.04
CA GLY A 103 0.20 6.63 -46.56
C GLY A 103 1.44 6.70 -45.66
N THR A 104 1.36 7.37 -44.50
CA THR A 104 2.42 7.41 -43.49
C THR A 104 2.07 6.45 -42.35
N ASP A 105 2.95 5.50 -42.04
CA ASP A 105 2.76 4.62 -40.88
C ASP A 105 3.25 5.31 -39.61
N ILE A 106 2.33 5.53 -38.67
CA ILE A 106 2.57 6.10 -37.34
C ILE A 106 2.56 4.96 -36.33
N ALA A 107 3.63 4.81 -35.56
CA ALA A 107 3.71 3.84 -34.48
C ALA A 107 3.13 4.42 -33.18
N PHE A 108 2.41 3.61 -32.42
CA PHE A 108 1.95 3.92 -31.07
C PHE A 108 2.45 2.84 -30.12
N TYR A 109 2.90 3.25 -28.94
CA TYR A 109 3.32 2.36 -27.87
C TYR A 109 2.43 2.58 -26.66
N GLN A 110 1.67 1.55 -26.30
CA GLN A 110 1.00 1.47 -25.00
C GLN A 110 1.97 0.86 -23.99
N ILE A 111 2.36 1.69 -23.02
CA ILE A 111 3.37 1.39 -22.02
C ILE A 111 2.66 1.16 -20.71
N THR A 112 2.84 -0.01 -20.12
CA THR A 112 2.26 -0.35 -18.82
C THR A 112 3.40 -0.61 -17.86
N SER A 113 3.41 0.07 -16.72
CA SER A 113 4.34 -0.19 -15.63
C SER A 113 3.58 -0.67 -14.40
N VAL A 114 3.96 -1.85 -13.92
CA VAL A 114 3.41 -2.46 -12.71
C VAL A 114 4.52 -2.52 -11.67
N ALA A 115 4.34 -1.88 -10.53
CA ALA A 115 5.28 -1.97 -9.43
C ALA A 115 4.68 -2.70 -8.23
N CYS A 116 5.46 -3.57 -7.61
CA CYS A 116 5.05 -4.37 -6.46
C CYS A 116 6.20 -4.58 -5.47
N ASN A 117 5.88 -4.80 -4.19
CA ASN A 117 6.86 -5.05 -3.12
C ASN A 117 7.21 -6.54 -2.92
N GLN A 118 6.51 -7.44 -3.60
CA GLN A 118 6.80 -8.88 -3.61
C GLN A 118 6.88 -9.43 -5.05
N PRO A 119 7.95 -9.14 -5.81
CA PRO A 119 8.09 -9.63 -7.17
C PRO A 119 8.21 -11.16 -7.21
N VAL A 120 7.55 -11.79 -8.17
CA VAL A 120 7.70 -13.22 -8.48
C VAL A 120 8.70 -13.36 -9.62
N ALA A 121 9.76 -14.15 -9.42
CA ALA A 121 10.86 -14.29 -10.39
C ALA A 121 11.45 -12.93 -10.86
N GLY A 122 11.46 -11.91 -9.99
CA GLY A 122 11.97 -10.58 -10.30
C GLY A 122 11.02 -9.71 -11.14
N ALA A 123 9.75 -10.07 -11.26
CA ALA A 123 8.73 -9.33 -12.01
C ALA A 123 7.45 -9.11 -11.20
N CYS A 124 6.68 -8.10 -11.62
CA CYS A 124 5.34 -7.77 -11.14
C CYS A 124 4.33 -7.87 -12.31
N PRO A 125 3.04 -8.11 -12.05
CA PRO A 125 2.42 -8.34 -10.73
C PRO A 125 2.72 -9.72 -10.14
N ASN A 126 2.48 -9.89 -8.84
CA ASN A 126 2.51 -11.18 -8.17
C ASN A 126 1.09 -11.67 -7.91
N ALA A 127 0.70 -12.76 -8.57
CA ALA A 127 -0.64 -13.34 -8.45
C ALA A 127 -0.86 -14.09 -7.12
N THR A 128 0.20 -14.40 -6.38
CA THR A 128 0.15 -15.14 -5.12
C THR A 128 1.05 -14.47 -4.07
N PRO A 129 0.71 -13.25 -3.61
CA PRO A 129 1.44 -12.59 -2.54
C PRO A 129 1.31 -13.39 -1.24
N SER A 130 2.40 -13.46 -0.49
CA SER A 130 2.49 -14.24 0.75
C SER A 130 2.53 -13.37 2.00
N LEU A 131 2.70 -12.06 1.85
CA LEU A 131 2.80 -11.11 2.94
C LEU A 131 1.53 -10.24 3.04
N PRO A 132 1.04 -9.95 4.26
CA PRO A 132 -0.13 -9.11 4.48
C PRO A 132 0.06 -7.64 4.02
N GLU A 133 1.31 -7.18 3.94
CA GLU A 133 1.68 -5.85 3.44
C GLU A 133 1.85 -5.78 1.91
N TYR A 134 1.38 -6.78 1.15
CA TYR A 134 1.51 -6.72 -0.31
C TYR A 134 0.81 -5.50 -0.90
N VAL A 135 1.57 -4.73 -1.68
CA VAL A 135 1.05 -3.58 -2.42
C VAL A 135 1.53 -3.64 -3.86
N GLU A 136 0.63 -3.31 -4.77
CA GLU A 136 0.91 -3.16 -6.19
C GLU A 136 0.24 -1.92 -6.78
N ARG A 137 0.87 -1.32 -7.79
CA ARG A 137 0.33 -0.18 -8.54
C ARG A 137 0.58 -0.35 -10.01
N HIS A 138 -0.44 -0.02 -10.81
CA HIS A 138 -0.42 -0.09 -12.25
C HIS A 138 -0.57 1.33 -12.80
N VAL A 139 0.36 1.75 -13.65
CA VAL A 139 0.30 3.02 -14.37
C VAL A 139 0.51 2.76 -15.86
N GLN A 140 -0.26 3.44 -16.70
CA GLN A 140 -0.23 3.23 -18.14
C GLN A 140 -0.24 4.57 -18.89
N ALA A 141 0.47 4.62 -20.01
CA ALA A 141 0.41 5.72 -20.96
C ALA A 141 0.54 5.20 -22.39
N THR A 142 0.00 5.95 -23.34
CA THR A 142 0.19 5.70 -24.77
C THR A 142 0.96 6.86 -25.37
N VAL A 143 2.01 6.56 -26.12
CA VAL A 143 2.84 7.56 -26.80
C VAL A 143 3.01 7.21 -28.27
N GLU A 144 3.13 8.23 -29.11
CA GLU A 144 3.57 8.07 -30.49
C GLU A 144 5.06 7.67 -30.51
N GLY A 145 5.40 6.71 -31.36
CA GLY A 145 6.77 6.26 -31.60
C GLY A 145 7.57 7.30 -32.37
N GLY A 146 8.80 7.53 -31.92
CA GLY A 146 9.73 8.48 -32.56
C GLY A 146 10.52 7.92 -33.72
#